data_AF-A0A378CFB7-F1
#
_entry.id   AF-A0A378CFB7-F1
#
_cell.length_a   1.000
_cell.length_b   1.000
_cell.length_c   1.000
_cell.angle_alpha   90.00
_cell.angle_beta   90.00
_cell.angle_gamma   90.00
#
_symmetry.space_group_name_H-M   'P 1'
#
loop_
_entity.id
_entity.type
_entity.pdbx_description
1 polymer ?
#
loop_
_entity_poly.entity_id
_entity_poly.type
_entity_poly.pdbx_seq_one_letter_code
_entity_poly.pdbx_strand_id
1 'polypeptide(L)' 'MSKSENLYHAARELIPGGVNSPVRAFTGVGGTPLFYRTRGWRLPL' A
#
# COMPACT_ATOMS: atom_id res chain seq x y z
N MET A 1 1.93 -8.53 -13.06
CA MET A 1 2.45 -7.83 -11.85
C MET A 1 2.07 -6.36 -11.93
N SER A 2 1.27 -5.86 -10.99
CA SER A 2 0.91 -4.44 -10.90
C SER A 2 2.05 -3.61 -10.29
N LYS A 3 2.02 -2.28 -10.44
CA LYS A 3 2.97 -1.38 -9.77
C LYS A 3 2.93 -1.55 -8.24
N SER A 4 1.73 -1.69 -7.68
CA SER A 4 1.55 -1.91 -6.23
C SER A 4 2.14 -3.26 -5.79
N GLU A 5 1.99 -4.33 -6.58
CA GLU A 5 2.60 -5.63 -6.29
C GLU A 5 4.12 -5.56 -6.28
N ASN A 6 4.73 -4.89 -7.26
CA ASN A 6 6.19 -4.73 -7.31
C ASN A 6 6.72 -3.96 -6.10
N LEU A 7 6.05 -2.86 -5.74
CA LEU A 7 6.44 -2.05 -4.59
C LEU A 7 6.24 -2.80 -3.28
N TYR A 8 5.15 -3.57 -3.14
CA TYR A 8 4.92 -4.40 -1.97
C TYR A 8 5.97 -5.52 -1.85
N HIS A 9 6.35 -6.16 -2.95
CA HIS A 9 7.43 -7.15 -2.97
C HIS A 9 8.75 -6.56 -2.49
N ALA A 10 9.16 -5.42 -3.04
CA ALA A 10 10.38 -4.73 -2.60
C ALA A 10 10.29 -4.30 -1.12
N ALA A 11 9.14 -3.81 -0.67
CA ALA A 11 8.96 -3.40 0.72
C ALA A 11 9.08 -4.57 1.71
N ARG A 12 8.68 -5.78 1.34
CA ARG A 12 8.79 -6.98 2.20
C ARG A 12 10.24 -7.37 2.50
N GLU A 13 11.20 -6.98 1.67
CA GLU A 13 12.63 -7.21 1.91
C GLU A 13 13.20 -6.26 2.98
N LEU A 14 12.54 -5.13 3.22
CA LEU A 14 13.05 -4.04 4.07
C LEU A 14 12.22 -3.83 5.35
N ILE A 15 10.92 -4.10 5.29
CA ILE A 15 9.95 -3.80 6.35
C ILE A 15 9.21 -5.09 6.70
N PRO A 16 9.11 -5.49 7.99
CA PRO A 16 8.32 -6.64 8.40
C PRO A 16 6.87 -6.53 7.90
N GLY A 17 6.42 -7.53 7.15
CA GLY A 17 5.08 -7.53 6.53
C GLY A 17 4.91 -6.53 5.38
N GLY A 18 5.98 -5.88 4.92
CA GLY A 18 5.98 -4.93 3.79
C GLY A 18 5.28 -3.59 4.08
N VAL A 19 4.92 -3.30 5.33
CA VAL A 19 4.17 -2.10 5.72
C VAL A 19 4.56 -1.60 7.12
N ASN A 20 4.46 -0.29 7.36
CA ASN A 20 4.75 0.32 8.67
C ASN A 20 3.61 0.18 9.70
N SER A 21 2.43 -0.28 9.28
CA SER A 21 1.29 -0.51 10.17
C SER A 21 0.58 -1.81 9.74
N PRO A 22 0.41 -2.80 10.64
CA PRO A 22 -0.08 -4.14 10.26
C PRO A 22 -1.41 -4.15 9.49
N VAL A 23 -2.33 -3.24 9.83
CA VAL A 23 -3.64 -3.14 9.15
C VAL A 23 -3.49 -2.88 7.64
N ARG A 24 -2.37 -2.28 7.20
CA ARG A 24 -2.10 -1.99 5.79
C ARG A 24 -1.68 -3.23 4.98
N ALA A 25 -1.31 -4.34 5.62
CA ALA A 25 -0.89 -5.57 4.93
C ALA A 25 -2.07 -6.36 4.33
N PHE A 26 -3.32 -5.93 4.59
CA PHE A 26 -4.54 -6.55 4.09
C PHE A 26 -4.74 -8.02 4.50
N THR A 27 -4.08 -8.48 5.57
CA THR A 27 -4.17 -9.89 6.04
C THR A 27 -5.58 -10.35 6.37
N GLY A 28 -6.45 -9.46 6.85
CA GLY A 28 -7.85 -9.79 7.20
C GLY A 28 -8.84 -9.78 6.03
N VAL A 29 -8.46 -9.21 4.88
CA VAL A 29 -9.36 -9.06 3.70
C VAL A 29 -8.82 -9.74 2.44
N GLY A 30 -7.54 -10.11 2.44
CA GLY A 30 -6.84 -10.68 1.29
C GLY A 30 -6.44 -9.64 0.24
N GLY A 31 -5.67 -10.10 -0.75
CA GLY A 31 -5.16 -9.27 -1.85
C GLY A 31 -3.87 -8.52 -1.54
N THR A 32 -3.50 -7.63 -2.46
CA THR A 32 -2.24 -6.86 -2.38
C THR A 32 -2.52 -5.43 -1.89
N PRO A 33 -1.77 -4.93 -0.90
CA PRO A 33 -1.86 -3.53 -0.48
C PRO A 33 -1.68 -2.54 -1.63
N LEU A 34 -2.53 -1.52 -1.68
CA LEU A 34 -2.44 -0.47 -2.70
C LEU A 34 -1.43 0.60 -2.29
N PHE A 35 -0.52 0.92 -3.21
CA PHE A 35 0.32 2.12 -3.12
C PHE A 35 -0.37 3.26 -3.86
N TYR A 36 -0.62 4.38 -3.18
CA TYR A 36 -1.38 5.48 -3.73
C TYR A 36 -0.75 6.83 -3.41
N ARG A 37 -0.97 7.78 -4.31
CA ARG A 37 -0.71 9.20 -4.07
C ARG A 37 -2.05 9.88 -3.81
N THR A 38 -2.14 10.65 -2.75
CA THR A 38 -3.31 11.49 -2.51
C THR A 38 -3.22 12.75 -3.36
N ARG A 39 -4.35 13.13 -3.95
CA ARG A 39 -4.56 14.50 -4.39
C ARG A 39 -5.53 15.07 -3.36
N GLY A 40 -5.10 16.09 -2.64
CA GLY A 40 -5.89 16.68 -1.55
C GLY A 40 -7.30 17.07 -2.00
N TRP A 41 -8.14 17.41 -1.03
CA TRP A 41 -9.50 17.87 -1.33
C TRP A 41 -9.44 19.10 -2.23
N ARG A 42 -10.13 19.03 -3.38
CA ARG A 42 -10.38 20.21 -4.20
C ARG A 42 -11.54 20.95 -3.58
N LEU A 43 -11.30 22.17 -3.12
CA LEU A 43 -12.38 23.08 -2.76
C LEU A 43 -13.18 23.39 -4.03
N PRO A 44 -14.53 23.36 -3.97
CA PRO A 44 -15.33 23.96 -5.04
C PRO A 44 -15.04 25.47 -5.01
N LEU A 45 -14.50 25.99 -6.11
CA LEU A 45 -14.51 27.43 -6.38
C LEU A 45 -15.89 27.80 -6.91
#